data_AF-A0A2H9L9I2-F1
#
_entry.id   AF-A0A2H9L9I2-F1
#
_cell.length_a   1.000
_cell.length_b   1.000
_cell.length_c   1.000
_cell.angle_alpha   90.00
_cell.angle_beta   90.00
_cell.angle_gamma   90.00
#
_symmetry.space_group_name_H-M   'P 1'
#
loop_
_entity.id
_entity.type
_entity.pdbx_description
1 polymer ?
#
loop_
_entity_poly.entity_id
_entity_poly.type
_entity_poly.pdbx_seq_one_letter_code
_entity_poly.pdbx_strand_id
1 'polypeptide(L)' 'MFAAAKEIASLIQKQERVKVISHIDADGISSAGIIAKMLERAGIKYDVEFVKQLDPCIIEKIGSSGSGG' A
#
# COMPACT_ATOMS: atom_id res chain seq x y z
N MET A 1 -11.96 -18.34 -3.18
CA MET A 1 -11.72 -16.97 -3.71
C MET A 1 -11.38 -15.91 -2.65
N PHE A 2 -11.63 -16.13 -1.34
CA PHE A 2 -11.28 -15.15 -0.28
C PHE A 2 -9.97 -15.43 0.49
N ALA A 3 -9.30 -16.56 0.22
CA ALA A 3 -8.11 -16.98 0.96
C ALA A 3 -6.97 -15.96 0.85
N ALA A 4 -6.71 -15.46 -0.36
CA ALA A 4 -5.67 -14.45 -0.59
C ALA A 4 -5.94 -13.15 0.20
N ALA A 5 -7.20 -12.67 0.22
CA ALA A 5 -7.55 -11.47 0.99
C ALA A 5 -7.30 -11.64 2.49
N LYS A 6 -7.58 -12.83 3.04
CA LYS A 6 -7.37 -13.12 4.47
C LYS A 6 -5.88 -13.23 4.82
N GLU A 7 -5.09 -13.80 3.92
CA GLU A 7 -3.64 -13.93 4.07
C GLU A 7 -2.96 -12.56 4.01
N ILE A 8 -3.35 -11.74 3.02
CA ILE A 8 -2.92 -10.35 2.87
C ILE A 8 -3.32 -9.53 4.11
N ALA A 9 -4.55 -9.66 4.60
CA ALA A 9 -4.98 -8.95 5.80
C ALA A 9 -4.18 -9.34 7.05
N SER A 10 -3.75 -10.60 7.17
CA SER A 10 -2.89 -11.06 8.27
C SER A 10 -1.46 -10.52 8.14
N LEU A 11 -0.92 -10.47 6.91
CA LEU A 11 0.39 -9.86 6.63
C LEU A 11 0.39 -8.36 6.92
N ILE A 12 -0.68 -7.65 6.51
CA ILE A 12 -0.85 -6.23 6.76
C ILE A 12 -1.04 -5.95 8.25
N GLN A 13 -1.82 -6.76 8.99
CA GLN A 13 -1.95 -6.62 10.45
C GLN A 13 -0.62 -6.77 11.19
N LYS A 14 0.32 -7.57 10.65
CA LYS A 14 1.67 -7.69 11.21
C LYS A 14 2.55 -6.47 10.94
N GLN A 15 2.16 -5.61 9.99
CA GLN A 15 2.87 -4.39 9.64
C GLN A 15 2.24 -3.19 10.34
N GLU A 16 3.05 -2.43 11.05
CA GLU A 16 2.59 -1.26 11.82
C GLU A 16 2.20 -0.07 10.92
N ARG A 17 2.66 -0.08 9.65
CA ARG A 17 2.44 0.97 8.67
C ARG A 17 2.40 0.39 7.26
N VAL A 18 1.36 0.72 6.50
CA VAL A 18 1.20 0.26 5.11
C VAL A 18 1.11 1.47 4.17
N LYS A 19 2.04 1.55 3.22
CA LYS A 19 1.99 2.56 2.16
C LYS A 19 1.39 1.95 0.90
N VAL A 20 0.29 2.51 0.44
CA VAL A 20 -0.43 2.12 -0.77
C VAL A 20 -0.04 3.11 -1.85
N ILE A 21 0.66 2.61 -2.88
CA ILE A 21 1.08 3.44 -4.02
C ILE A 21 0.24 3.00 -5.20
N SER A 22 -0.49 3.95 -5.79
CA SER A 22 -1.36 3.65 -6.93
C SER A 22 -1.20 4.68 -8.04
N HIS A 23 -1.47 4.24 -9.26
CA HIS A 23 -1.47 5.12 -10.43
C HIS A 23 -2.64 6.11 -10.35
N ILE A 24 -2.49 7.30 -10.93
CA ILE A 24 -3.55 8.34 -10.96
C ILE A 24 -4.58 8.05 -12.07
N ASP A 25 -4.96 6.78 -12.21
CA ASP A 25 -6.04 6.33 -13.10
C ASP A 25 -7.28 5.97 -12.28
N ALA A 26 -8.45 5.98 -12.92
CA ALA A 26 -9.72 5.68 -12.28
C ALA A 26 -9.74 4.29 -11.60
N ASP A 27 -9.02 3.32 -12.19
CA ASP A 27 -8.88 1.97 -11.65
C ASP A 27 -8.01 1.94 -10.37
N GLY A 28 -6.92 2.71 -10.37
CA GLY A 28 -6.01 2.86 -9.24
C GLY A 28 -6.67 3.54 -8.03
N ILE A 29 -7.41 4.63 -8.26
CA ILE A 29 -8.15 5.32 -7.20
C ILE A 29 -9.23 4.43 -6.60
N SER A 30 -9.96 3.68 -7.43
CA SER A 30 -10.99 2.75 -6.96
C SER A 30 -10.39 1.65 -6.09
N SER A 31 -9.30 1.04 -6.55
CA SER A 31 -8.57 0.00 -5.82
C SER A 31 -7.98 0.53 -4.51
N ALA A 32 -7.35 1.72 -4.54
CA ALA A 32 -6.81 2.38 -3.36
C ALA A 32 -7.91 2.72 -2.33
N GLY A 33 -9.09 3.16 -2.78
CA GLY A 33 -10.23 3.43 -1.91
C GLY A 33 -10.75 2.17 -1.20
N ILE A 34 -10.81 1.04 -1.91
CA ILE A 34 -11.20 -0.26 -1.30
C ILE A 34 -10.18 -0.68 -0.23
N ILE A 35 -8.88 -0.58 -0.55
CA ILE A 35 -7.79 -0.93 0.36
C ILE A 35 -7.80 -0.01 1.58
N ALA A 36 -7.91 1.31 1.39
CA ALA A 36 -8.02 2.30 2.45
C ALA A 36 -9.20 1.98 3.40
N LYS A 37 -10.37 1.68 2.86
CA LYS A 37 -11.56 1.32 3.66
C LYS A 37 -11.35 0.03 4.46
N MET A 38 -10.66 -0.95 3.88
CA MET A 38 -10.31 -2.20 4.56
C MET A 38 -9.33 -1.93 5.72
N LEU A 39 -8.30 -1.13 5.49
CA LEU A 39 -7.28 -0.78 6.47
C LEU A 39 -7.86 0.06 7.62
N GLU A 40 -8.74 1.01 7.29
CA GLU A 40 -9.51 1.80 8.24
C GLU A 40 -10.36 0.90 9.15
N ARG A 41 -11.08 -0.08 8.57
CA ARG A 41 -11.84 -1.08 9.34
C ARG A 41 -10.96 -1.98 10.20
N ALA A 42 -9.74 -2.27 9.75
CA ALA A 42 -8.77 -3.07 10.50
C ALA A 42 -8.02 -2.25 11.58
N GLY A 43 -8.21 -0.93 11.63
CA GLY A 43 -7.51 -0.04 12.58
C GLY A 43 -6.02 0.12 12.29
N ILE A 44 -5.57 -0.17 11.07
CA ILE A 44 -4.16 -0.12 10.67
C ILE A 44 -3.86 1.26 10.10
N LYS A 45 -2.73 1.85 10.47
CA LYS A 45 -2.28 3.12 9.89
C LYS A 45 -1.80 2.89 8.46
N TYR A 46 -2.45 3.58 7.53
CA TYR A 46 -2.14 3.51 6.10
C TYR A 46 -1.91 4.89 5.51
N ASP A 47 -1.10 4.92 4.46
CA ASP A 47 -0.75 6.13 3.72
C ASP A 47 -0.97 5.86 2.23
N VAL A 48 -1.79 6.66 1.56
CA VAL A 48 -2.09 6.48 0.12
C VAL A 48 -1.37 7.56 -0.65
N GLU A 49 -0.45 7.16 -1.51
CA GLU A 49 0.31 8.05 -2.37
C GLU A 49 -0.05 7.77 -3.83
N PHE A 50 -0.55 8.80 -4.53
CA PHE A 50 -0.93 8.70 -5.93
C PHE A 50 0.21 9.23 -6.79
N VAL A 51 0.84 8.34 -7.56
CA VAL A 51 1.97 8.69 -8.42
C VAL A 51 1.58 8.54 -9.88
N LYS A 52 1.93 9.54 -10.68
CA LYS A 52 1.57 9.62 -12.12
C LYS A 52 2.38 8.67 -12.98
N GLN A 53 3.49 8.18 -12.45
CA GLN A 53 4.27 7.05 -12.92
C GLN A 53 4.86 6.38 -11.68
N LEU A 54 4.78 5.05 -11.59
CA LEU A 54 5.54 4.28 -10.61
C LEU A 54 7.00 4.24 -11.10
N ASP A 55 7.67 5.39 -11.06
CA ASP A 55 9.06 5.46 -11.49
C ASP A 55 9.90 4.54 -10.61
N PRO A 56 10.81 3.74 -11.19
CA PRO A 56 11.68 2.85 -10.43
C PRO A 56 12.46 3.60 -9.35
N CYS A 57 12.72 4.91 -9.55
CA CYS A 57 13.35 5.79 -8.57
C CYS A 57 12.57 5.90 -7.24
N ILE A 58 11.24 5.86 -7.26
CA ILE A 58 10.39 5.92 -6.06
C ILE A 58 10.49 4.59 -5.29
N ILE A 59 10.40 3.47 -6.01
CA ILE A 59 10.54 2.12 -5.46
C ILE A 59 11.93 1.95 -4.82
N GLU A 60 12.97 2.44 -5.48
CA GLU A 60 14.36 2.40 -5.00
C GLU A 60 14.56 3.26 -3.74
N LYS A 61 13.90 4.42 -3.63
CA LYS A 61 13.90 5.25 -2.41
C LYS A 61 13.18 4.59 -1.24
N ILE A 62 12.08 3.88 -1.51
CA ILE A 62 11.32 3.16 -0.48
C ILE A 62 12.10 1.95 0.01
N GLY A 63 12.80 1.24 -0.89
CA GLY A 63 13.67 0.11 -0.53
C GLY A 63 14.98 0.52 0.16
N SER A 64 15.51 1.71 -0.15
CA SER A 64 16.86 2.13 0.30
C SER A 64 16.90 2.93 1.61
N SER A 65 15.77 3.23 2.26
CA SER A 65 15.79 3.89 3.60
C SER A 65 16.23 2.96 4.75
N GLY A 66 16.90 1.85 4.44
CA GLY A 66 17.39 0.85 5.39
C GLY A 66 18.90 0.56 5.34
N SER A 67 19.71 1.30 4.57
CA SER A 67 21.17 1.12 4.65
C SER A 67 21.88 2.45 4.49
N GLY A 68 22.06 3.13 5.62
CA GLY A 68 23.11 4.12 5.77
C GLY A 68 24.45 3.39 5.88
N GLY A 69 25.35 3.70 4.95
CA GLY A 69 26.79 3.56 5.04
C GLY A 69 27.41 4.86 4.55
#